data_AF-A0A9D2FW18-F1
#
_entry.id   AF-A0A9D2FW18-F1
#
_cell.length_a   1.000
_cell.length_b   1.000
_cell.length_c   1.000
_cell.angle_alpha   90.00
_cell.angle_beta   90.00
_cell.angle_gamma   90.00
#
_symmetry.space_group_name_H-M   'P 1'
#
loop_
_entity.id
_entity.type
_entity.pdbx_description
1 polymer ?
#
loop_
_entity_poly.entity_id
_entity_poly.type
_entity_poly.pdbx_seq_one_letter_code
_entity_poly.pdbx_strand_id
1 'polypeptide(L)' 'MKIKLFKHEVISEGFYSNGIAKSRRENNEELKVRVNEFMADKKVSSVQAYGDNIMVTYEEVSNG' A
#
# COMPACT_ATOMS: atom_id res chain seq x y z
N MET A 1 0.99 19.32 3.66
CA MET A 1 0.51 18.02 4.19
C MET A 1 -0.26 17.30 3.10
N LYS A 2 0.06 16.03 2.86
CA LYS A 2 -0.61 15.14 1.92
C LYS A 2 -1.18 13.93 2.65
N ILE A 3 -2.22 13.33 2.09
CA ILE A 3 -2.87 12.13 2.62
C ILE A 3 -2.82 11.06 1.54
N LYS A 4 -2.44 9.83 1.93
CA LYS A 4 -2.50 8.64 1.07
C LYS A 4 -3.34 7.57 1.76
N LEU A 5 -4.29 7.01 1.03
CA LEU A 5 -5.10 5.88 1.47
C LEU A 5 -4.57 4.59 0.83
N PHE A 6 -4.09 3.67 1.67
CA PHE A 6 -3.63 2.35 1.27
C PHE A 6 -4.78 1.36 1.36
N LYS A 7 -5.19 0.86 0.19
CA LYS A 7 -6.16 -0.24 0.06
C LYS A 7 -5.42 -1.50 -0.36
N HIS A 8 -6.02 -2.65 -0.06
CA HIS A 8 -5.55 -3.93 -0.59
C HIS A 8 -5.50 -3.91 -2.12
N GLU A 9 -4.35 -4.24 -2.67
CA GLU A 9 -4.17 -4.34 -4.12
C GLU A 9 -4.49 -5.73 -4.65
N VAL A 10 -4.65 -5.83 -5.96
CA VAL A 10 -4.74 -7.11 -6.66
C VAL A 10 -3.33 -7.51 -7.07
N ILE A 11 -2.85 -8.61 -6.51
CA ILE A 11 -1.52 -9.16 -6.80
C ILE A 11 -1.65 -10.20 -7.90
N SER A 12 -0.89 -10.02 -8.98
CA SER A 12 -0.77 -11.02 -10.03
C SER A 12 0.11 -12.17 -9.56
N GLU A 13 -0.39 -13.40 -9.67
CA GLU A 13 0.34 -14.63 -9.37
C GLU A 13 0.74 -15.39 -10.64
N GLY A 14 0.67 -14.73 -11.80
CA GLY A 14 0.99 -15.33 -13.09
C GLY A 14 -0.25 -15.88 -13.79
N PHE A 15 -0.12 -17.04 -14.44
CA PHE A 15 -1.18 -17.65 -15.24
C PHE A 15 -1.36 -19.12 -14.86
N TYR A 16 -2.59 -19.60 -14.91
CA TYR A 16 -2.89 -21.03 -14.88
C TYR A 16 -2.39 -21.69 -16.18
N SER A 17 -2.23 -23.02 -16.18
CA SER A 17 -1.76 -23.79 -17.34
C SER A 17 -2.68 -23.67 -18.58
N ASN A 18 -3.91 -23.20 -18.41
CA ASN A 18 -4.87 -22.90 -19.47
C ASN A 18 -4.80 -21.45 -19.97
N GLY A 19 -3.80 -20.66 -19.54
CA GLY A 19 -3.59 -19.28 -19.99
C GLY A 19 -4.44 -18.22 -19.26
N ILE A 20 -5.26 -18.59 -18.28
CA ILE A 20 -6.06 -17.63 -17.51
C ILE A 20 -5.17 -16.91 -16.49
N ALA A 21 -5.27 -15.58 -16.43
CA ALA A 21 -4.55 -14.77 -15.45
C ALA A 21 -5.00 -15.14 -14.02
N LYS A 22 -4.02 -15.47 -13.17
CA LYS A 22 -4.22 -15.74 -11.76
C LYS A 22 -3.89 -14.50 -10.98
N SER A 23 -4.84 -14.04 -10.18
CA SER A 23 -4.64 -12.94 -9.25
C SER A 23 -5.27 -13.25 -7.92
N ARG A 24 -4.72 -12.68 -6.85
CA ARG A 24 -5.34 -12.70 -5.52
C ARG A 24 -5.38 -11.31 -4.93
N ARG A 25 -6.15 -11.15 -3.85
CA ARG A 25 -6.08 -9.96 -3.02
C ARG A 25 -4.76 -9.98 -2.23
N GLU A 26 -4.09 -8.84 -2.17
CA GLU A 26 -2.99 -8.55 -1.24
C GLU A 26 -3.44 -8.95 0.17
N ASN A 27 -2.57 -9.57 0.96
CA ASN A 27 -2.89 -9.91 2.34
C ASN A 27 -2.48 -8.78 3.31
N ASN A 28 -2.85 -8.90 4.58
CA ASN A 28 -2.59 -7.85 5.56
C ASN A 28 -1.10 -7.61 5.82
N GLU A 29 -0.26 -8.64 5.72
CA GLU A 29 1.18 -8.50 5.95
C GLU A 29 1.87 -7.77 4.78
N GLU A 30 1.46 -8.07 3.55
CA GLU A 30 1.94 -7.35 2.35
C GLU A 30 1.53 -5.89 2.37
N LEU A 31 0.26 -5.61 2.74
CA LEU A 31 -0.21 -4.24 2.91
C LEU A 31 0.62 -3.48 3.95
N LYS A 32 0.92 -4.11 5.10
CA LYS A 32 1.77 -3.52 6.14
C LYS A 32 3.18 -3.23 5.63
N VAL A 33 3.80 -4.15 4.91
CA VAL A 33 5.13 -3.96 4.32
C VAL A 33 5.12 -2.74 3.39
N ARG A 34 4.15 -2.65 2.48
CA ARG A 34 4.05 -1.54 1.53
C ARG A 34 3.80 -0.19 2.21
N VAL A 35 3.00 -0.18 3.28
CA VAL A 35 2.84 1.01 4.11
C VAL A 35 4.17 1.37 4.79
N ASN A 36 4.87 0.42 5.39
CA ASN A 36 6.15 0.65 6.06
C ASN A 36 7.22 1.20 5.10
N GLU A 37 7.34 0.63 3.90
CA GLU A 37 8.25 1.12 2.86
C GLU A 37 7.93 2.57 2.48
N PHE A 38 6.64 2.91 2.35
CA PHE A 38 6.21 4.28 2.10
C PHE A 38 6.55 5.22 3.26
N MET A 39 6.34 4.79 4.51
CA MET A 39 6.64 5.61 5.67
C MET A 39 8.14 5.81 5.87
N ALA A 40 8.98 4.86 5.44
CA ALA A 40 10.43 4.95 5.55
C ALA A 40 11.01 6.08 4.66
N ASP A 41 10.37 6.36 3.53
CA ASP A 41 10.79 7.40 2.58
C ASP A 41 10.09 8.76 2.81
N LYS A 42 9.11 8.83 3.72
CA LYS A 42 8.28 10.02 3.92
C LYS A 42 8.36 10.54 5.34
N LYS A 43 8.28 11.87 5.48
CA LYS A 43 8.09 12.49 6.79
C LYS A 43 6.62 12.35 7.20
N VAL A 44 6.30 11.22 7.84
CA VAL A 44 4.94 10.86 8.24
C VAL A 44 4.54 11.62 9.51
N SER A 45 3.33 12.17 9.50
CA SER A 45 2.77 12.90 10.65
C SER A 45 1.69 12.11 11.38
N SER A 46 0.95 11.24 10.68
CA SER A 46 -0.04 10.37 11.32
C SER A 46 -0.36 9.13 10.51
N VAL A 47 -0.66 8.03 11.18
CA VAL A 47 -1.17 6.79 10.60
C VAL A 47 -2.46 6.42 11.31
N GLN A 48 -3.52 6.15 10.54
CA GLN A 48 -4.83 5.79 11.08
C GLN A 48 -5.40 4.59 10.34
N ALA A 49 -6.00 3.66 11.08
CA ALA A 49 -6.79 2.58 10.49
C ALA A 49 -8.14 3.14 9.99
N TYR A 50 -8.54 2.75 8.78
CA TYR A 50 -9.78 3.19 8.14
C TYR A 50 -10.52 1.98 7.53
N GLY A 51 -11.24 1.25 8.38
CA GLY A 51 -11.79 -0.07 8.03
C GLY A 51 -10.68 -1.05 7.66
N ASP A 52 -10.79 -1.68 6.49
CA ASP A 52 -9.76 -2.57 5.90
C ASP A 52 -8.54 -1.81 5.32
N ASN A 53 -8.52 -0.48 5.41
CA ASN A 53 -7.50 0.36 4.76
C ASN A 53 -6.64 1.10 5.79
N ILE A 54 -5.51 1.63 5.34
CA ILE A 54 -4.61 2.44 6.17
C ILE A 54 -4.49 3.83 5.57
N MET A 55 -4.80 4.87 6.34
CA MET A 55 -4.62 6.25 5.94
C MET A 55 -3.34 6.81 6.54
N VAL A 56 -2.45 7.32 5.69
CA VAL A 56 -1.18 7.93 6.09
C VAL A 56 -1.17 9.40 5.69
N THR A 57 -0.93 10.27 6.66
CA THR A 57 -0.71 11.71 6.43
C THR A 57 0.79 11.99 6.52
N TYR A 58 1.35 12.66 5.52
CA TYR A 58 2.77 12.90 5.39
C TYR A 58 3.08 14.28 4.81
N GLU A 59 4.29 14.77 5.06
CA GLU A 59 4.81 15.98 4.45
C GLU A 59 5.46 15.68 3.10
N GLU A 60 5.26 16.57 2.14
CA GLU A 60 6.01 16.53 0.89
C GLU A 60 7.39 17.09 1.14
N VAL A 61 8.40 16.22 1.14
CA VAL A 61 9.79 16.66 1.19
C VAL A 61 10.11 17.23 -0.19
N SER A 62 10.11 18.56 -0.27
CA SER A 62 10.54 19.27 -1.46
C SER A 62 12.07 19.14 -1.50
N ASN A 63 12.60 18.23 -2.31
CA ASN A 63 14.03 18.24 -2.61
C ASN A 63 14.26 19.42 -3.56
N GLY A 64 14.58 20.57 -2.98
CA GLY A 64 15.02 21.77 -3.70
C GLY A 64 16.40 21.59 -4.31
#